data_AF-C4IFQ4-F1
#
_entry.id   AF-C4IFQ4-F1
#
_cell.length_a   1.000
_cell.length_b   1.000
_cell.length_c   1.000
_cell.angle_alpha   90.00
_cell.angle_beta   90.00
_cell.angle_gamma   90.00
#
_symmetry.space_group_name_H-M   'P 1'
#
loop_
_entity.id
_entity.type
_entity.pdbx_description
1 polymer ?
#
loop_
_entity_poly.entity_id
_entity_poly.type
_entity_poly.pdbx_seq_one_letter_code
_entity_poly.pdbx_strand_id
1 'polypeptide(L)'
;MCMLSNDEFILLDELIYLEWDAYDDESVEELVLDILKDDNLKILMDKMSNCVVSSTKEEWERTLEQILTKPNLPKLVIINVENHKSGMRTAAFKDSDENIIVVFRGTTTIKEWDDNGQGAYEYDTEQQIYALNYVNSIDSDKIIVTGHSKGGNKAQYTTVRSPKVIKCVSINGQGFSNEFINKYKKLIDGNKEKIIAVNSKYDYVNCLFNSVAGETHYIKTSFQFNPLFYHKGSIMLDYDGNLRDETSRSIFAKIINDFSTSLVSDLPDDLKSITVDGLISGIEAVLCKKQSSDRIIKIIGSVLIMMTYGKYFKIKETFALSYMVIQFLVLPLLFWADFINVEETKNKELLKDILNKMDKAAMTIINKLKLTEDSKNPISKNLYGKFDIFINKLHGAVESL
;
A
#
# COMPACT_ATOMS: atom_id res chain seq x y z
N MET A 1 11.53 -25.55 7.93
CA MET A 1 11.48 -24.09 8.14
C MET A 1 11.38 -23.53 6.74
N CYS A 2 10.36 -22.74 6.41
CA CYS A 2 10.12 -22.32 5.01
C CYS A 2 11.41 -21.83 4.34
N MET A 3 11.73 -22.46 3.22
CA MET A 3 13.01 -22.24 2.52
C MET A 3 13.02 -20.97 1.66
N LEU A 4 11.86 -20.30 1.49
CA LEU A 4 11.77 -19.13 0.64
C LEU A 4 12.54 -17.94 1.21
N SER A 5 13.38 -17.33 0.37
CA SER A 5 14.01 -16.04 0.63
C SER A 5 13.05 -14.86 0.39
N ASN A 6 13.43 -13.65 0.82
CA ASN A 6 12.58 -12.46 0.65
C ASN A 6 12.31 -12.11 -0.82
N ASP A 7 13.30 -12.30 -1.70
CA ASP A 7 13.12 -12.17 -3.16
C ASP A 7 12.19 -13.23 -3.74
N GLU A 8 12.23 -14.47 -3.23
CA GLU A 8 11.26 -15.50 -3.62
C GLU A 8 9.83 -15.13 -3.20
N PHE A 9 9.63 -14.57 -1.99
CA PHE A 9 8.33 -14.05 -1.58
C PHE A 9 7.83 -12.91 -2.46
N ILE A 10 8.70 -11.97 -2.84
CA ILE A 10 8.33 -10.86 -3.74
C ILE A 10 7.87 -11.39 -5.09
N LEU A 11 8.61 -12.32 -5.70
CA LEU A 11 8.25 -12.91 -6.99
C LEU A 11 6.92 -13.67 -6.92
N LEU A 12 6.69 -14.41 -5.83
CA LEU A 12 5.44 -15.13 -5.61
C LEU A 12 4.25 -14.18 -5.39
N ASP A 13 4.45 -13.06 -4.69
CA ASP A 13 3.48 -12.00 -4.51
C ASP A 13 3.15 -11.25 -5.82
N GLU A 14 4.08 -11.16 -6.77
CA GLU A 14 3.82 -10.62 -8.11
C GLU A 14 2.99 -11.62 -8.94
N LEU A 15 3.30 -12.92 -8.86
CA LEU A 15 2.60 -13.96 -9.62
C LEU A 15 1.09 -13.94 -9.37
N ILE A 16 0.63 -13.72 -8.14
CA ILE A 16 -0.82 -13.74 -7.81
C ILE A 16 -1.64 -12.62 -8.48
N TYR A 17 -0.99 -11.57 -9.00
CA TYR A 17 -1.66 -10.50 -9.74
C TYR A 17 -2.08 -10.91 -11.15
N LEU A 18 -1.39 -11.87 -11.76
CA LEU A 18 -1.87 -12.52 -12.97
C LEU A 18 -3.04 -13.43 -12.55
N GLU A 19 -4.23 -13.20 -13.09
CA GLU A 19 -5.44 -13.97 -12.75
C GLU A 19 -5.45 -15.33 -13.46
N TRP A 20 -4.40 -16.14 -13.22
CA TRP A 20 -4.30 -17.51 -13.69
C TRP A 20 -5.27 -18.44 -12.96
N ASP A 21 -5.54 -19.59 -13.57
CA ASP A 21 -6.16 -20.72 -12.91
C ASP A 21 -5.09 -21.81 -12.78
N ALA A 22 -5.29 -22.75 -11.87
CA ALA A 22 -4.37 -23.87 -11.68
C ALA A 22 -5.15 -25.17 -11.61
N TYR A 23 -4.51 -26.24 -12.08
CA TYR A 23 -5.01 -27.61 -11.89
C TYR A 23 -4.58 -28.15 -10.53
N ASP A 24 -5.30 -29.15 -10.02
CA ASP A 24 -4.93 -29.83 -8.78
C ASP A 24 -3.49 -30.40 -8.88
N ASP A 25 -2.68 -30.11 -7.87
CA ASP A 25 -1.27 -30.54 -7.75
C ASP A 25 -0.32 -30.01 -8.84
N GLU A 26 -0.70 -28.96 -9.59
CA GLU A 26 0.17 -28.28 -10.55
C GLU A 26 1.34 -27.58 -9.83
N SER A 27 2.55 -27.72 -10.36
CA SER A 27 3.72 -26.99 -9.86
C SER A 27 3.76 -25.55 -10.38
N VAL A 28 4.40 -24.65 -9.63
CA VAL A 28 4.66 -23.28 -10.09
C VAL A 28 5.51 -23.27 -11.37
N GLU A 29 6.42 -24.24 -11.56
CA GLU A 29 7.16 -24.41 -12.81
C GLU A 29 6.22 -24.62 -14.01
N GLU A 30 5.31 -25.59 -13.91
CA GLU A 30 4.36 -25.92 -14.97
C GLU A 30 3.45 -24.73 -15.30
N LEU A 31 2.90 -24.08 -14.27
CA LEU A 31 2.08 -22.87 -14.41
C LEU A 31 2.85 -21.77 -15.15
N VAL A 32 4.07 -21.44 -14.72
CA VAL A 32 4.84 -20.34 -15.30
C VAL A 32 5.25 -20.67 -16.75
N LEU A 33 5.64 -21.90 -17.03
CA LEU A 33 5.93 -22.35 -18.39
C LEU A 33 4.68 -22.31 -19.28
N ASP A 34 3.49 -22.55 -18.74
CA ASP A 34 2.24 -22.39 -19.49
C ASP A 34 1.91 -20.92 -19.78
N ILE A 35 2.08 -20.03 -18.79
CA ILE A 35 1.87 -18.59 -18.97
C ILE A 35 2.81 -18.02 -20.06
N LEU A 36 4.06 -18.48 -20.10
CA LEU A 36 5.07 -18.05 -21.07
C LEU A 36 4.87 -18.61 -22.48
N LYS A 37 3.95 -19.56 -22.70
CA LYS A 37 3.63 -20.07 -24.05
C LYS A 37 2.68 -19.14 -24.80
N ASP A 38 2.92 -19.04 -26.10
CA ASP A 38 2.03 -18.39 -27.07
C ASP A 38 1.55 -17.00 -26.62
N ASP A 39 0.24 -16.78 -26.58
CA ASP A 39 -0.41 -15.52 -26.20
C ASP A 39 -0.94 -15.53 -24.75
N ASN A 40 -0.62 -16.55 -23.93
CA ASN A 40 -1.21 -16.73 -22.60
C ASN A 40 -0.94 -15.57 -21.64
N LEU A 41 0.31 -15.11 -21.55
CA LEU A 41 0.64 -13.92 -20.76
C LEU A 41 -0.19 -12.70 -21.19
N LYS A 42 -0.33 -12.49 -22.51
CA LYS A 42 -1.13 -11.37 -23.03
C LYS A 42 -2.59 -11.49 -22.63
N ILE A 43 -3.17 -12.69 -22.71
CA ILE A 43 -4.56 -12.96 -22.28
C ILE A 43 -4.72 -12.64 -20.79
N LEU A 44 -3.78 -13.03 -19.94
CA LEU A 44 -3.83 -12.73 -18.50
C LEU A 44 -3.69 -11.22 -18.24
N MET A 45 -2.76 -10.55 -18.92
CA MET A 45 -2.60 -9.10 -18.82
C MET A 45 -3.85 -8.34 -19.27
N ASP A 46 -4.55 -8.81 -20.31
CA ASP A 46 -5.79 -8.20 -20.80
C ASP A 46 -6.97 -8.42 -19.83
N LYS A 47 -6.94 -9.49 -19.01
CA LYS A 47 -7.90 -9.73 -17.92
C LYS A 47 -7.63 -8.85 -16.69
N MET A 48 -6.37 -8.49 -16.44
CA MET A 48 -6.01 -7.70 -15.26
C MET A 48 -6.78 -6.38 -15.23
N SER A 49 -7.37 -6.08 -14.06
CA SER A 49 -8.04 -4.80 -13.85
C SER A 49 -7.07 -3.62 -14.01
N ASN A 50 -7.57 -2.52 -14.60
CA ASN A 50 -6.79 -1.29 -14.80
C ASN A 50 -6.49 -0.52 -13.50
N CYS A 51 -6.91 -1.02 -12.33
CA CYS A 51 -6.83 -0.34 -11.04
C CYS A 51 -5.54 -0.61 -10.24
N VAL A 52 -4.46 -1.01 -10.92
CA VAL A 52 -3.17 -1.34 -10.33
C VAL A 52 -2.06 -0.58 -11.06
N VAL A 53 -0.93 -0.37 -10.40
CA VAL A 53 0.28 0.09 -11.08
C VAL A 53 0.76 -1.02 -12.03
N SER A 54 0.47 -0.86 -13.32
CA SER A 54 0.73 -1.91 -14.32
C SER A 54 2.21 -2.07 -14.63
N SER A 55 2.65 -3.33 -14.77
CA SER A 55 3.92 -3.69 -15.38
C SER A 55 3.79 -3.85 -16.90
N THR A 56 4.86 -3.58 -17.65
CA THR A 56 4.89 -3.84 -19.09
C THR A 56 4.94 -5.35 -19.37
N LYS A 57 4.72 -5.75 -20.64
CA LYS A 57 4.83 -7.15 -21.03
C LYS A 57 6.23 -7.70 -20.74
N GLU A 58 7.26 -6.92 -21.06
CA GLU A 58 8.66 -7.29 -20.86
C GLU A 58 9.02 -7.40 -19.37
N GLU A 59 8.42 -6.54 -18.52
CA GLU A 59 8.58 -6.65 -17.06
C GLU A 59 7.94 -7.93 -16.52
N TRP A 60 6.79 -8.34 -17.05
CA TRP A 60 6.14 -9.60 -16.69
C TRP A 60 6.90 -10.83 -17.16
N GLU A 61 7.33 -10.86 -18.42
CA GLU A 61 8.15 -11.95 -18.98
C GLU A 61 9.40 -12.15 -18.12
N ARG A 62 10.11 -11.07 -17.79
CA ARG A 62 11.27 -11.14 -16.91
C ARG A 62 10.91 -11.67 -15.51
N THR A 63 9.81 -11.22 -14.93
CA THR A 63 9.38 -11.69 -13.59
C THR A 63 9.10 -13.20 -13.59
N LEU A 64 8.45 -13.70 -14.64
CA LEU A 64 8.15 -15.12 -14.84
C LEU A 64 9.44 -15.94 -15.06
N GLU A 65 10.36 -15.45 -15.88
CA GLU A 65 11.68 -16.07 -16.06
C GLU A 65 12.46 -16.11 -14.74
N GLN A 66 12.43 -15.03 -13.95
CA GLN A 66 13.05 -14.98 -12.63
C GLN A 66 12.44 -16.00 -11.67
N ILE A 67 11.14 -16.29 -11.73
CA ILE A 67 10.52 -17.36 -10.92
C ILE A 67 11.16 -18.71 -11.25
N LEU A 68 11.37 -19.01 -12.54
CA LEU A 68 11.96 -20.28 -12.99
C LEU A 68 13.43 -20.46 -12.59
N THR A 69 14.18 -19.38 -12.35
CA THR A 69 15.59 -19.46 -11.95
C THR A 69 15.78 -19.65 -10.44
N LYS A 70 14.72 -19.46 -9.64
CA LYS A 70 14.82 -19.58 -8.18
C LYS A 70 14.88 -21.04 -7.73
N PRO A 71 15.64 -21.34 -6.65
CA PRO A 71 15.85 -22.72 -6.22
C PRO A 71 14.61 -23.38 -5.63
N ASN A 72 13.68 -22.61 -5.05
CA ASN A 72 12.53 -23.16 -4.34
C ASN A 72 11.20 -22.88 -5.04
N LEU A 73 11.01 -21.71 -5.66
CA LEU A 73 9.72 -21.34 -6.28
C LEU A 73 9.18 -22.36 -7.29
N PRO A 74 9.96 -22.86 -8.28
CA PRO A 74 9.45 -23.78 -9.28
C PRO A 74 8.91 -25.10 -8.68
N LYS A 75 9.41 -25.47 -7.49
CA LYS A 75 9.05 -26.71 -6.79
C LYS A 75 7.80 -26.59 -5.94
N LEU A 76 7.26 -25.38 -5.77
CA LEU A 76 6.03 -25.19 -5.02
C LEU A 76 4.86 -25.85 -5.75
N VAL A 77 4.05 -26.59 -5.00
CA VAL A 77 2.82 -27.21 -5.51
C VAL A 77 1.64 -26.33 -5.18
N ILE A 78 0.80 -26.02 -6.16
CA ILE A 78 -0.41 -25.22 -5.97
C ILE A 78 -1.48 -26.11 -5.34
N ILE A 79 -1.97 -25.71 -4.17
CA ILE A 79 -3.01 -26.45 -3.45
C ILE A 79 -4.40 -25.89 -3.77
N ASN A 80 -4.50 -24.57 -3.84
CA ASN A 80 -5.77 -23.88 -3.96
C ASN A 80 -5.58 -22.47 -4.49
N VAL A 81 -6.54 -22.01 -5.30
CA VAL A 81 -6.70 -20.60 -5.66
C VAL A 81 -8.16 -20.22 -5.40
N GLU A 82 -8.39 -19.14 -4.66
CA GLU A 82 -9.73 -18.65 -4.37
C GLU A 82 -9.89 -17.21 -4.86
N ASN A 83 -10.98 -16.97 -5.60
CA ASN A 83 -11.45 -15.64 -5.99
C ASN A 83 -12.77 -15.36 -5.28
N HIS A 84 -12.74 -14.52 -4.26
CA HIS A 84 -13.93 -14.16 -3.51
C HIS A 84 -14.75 -13.09 -4.25
N LYS A 85 -16.08 -13.09 -4.07
CA LYS A 85 -17.03 -12.12 -4.67
C LYS A 85 -16.76 -10.63 -4.32
N SER A 86 -15.92 -10.39 -3.31
CA SER A 86 -15.46 -9.04 -2.95
C SER A 86 -14.32 -8.55 -3.85
N GLY A 87 -13.80 -9.39 -4.73
CA GLY A 87 -12.60 -9.13 -5.53
C GLY A 87 -11.33 -9.70 -4.92
N MET A 88 -11.33 -10.07 -3.62
CA MET A 88 -10.15 -10.63 -2.96
C MET A 88 -9.70 -11.92 -3.65
N ARG A 89 -8.40 -12.03 -3.92
CA ARG A 89 -7.78 -13.23 -4.47
C ARG A 89 -6.68 -13.75 -3.54
N THR A 90 -6.66 -15.06 -3.34
CA THR A 90 -5.63 -15.74 -2.56
C THR A 90 -5.25 -17.07 -3.20
N ALA A 91 -4.02 -17.52 -2.97
CA ALA A 91 -3.57 -18.85 -3.37
C ALA A 91 -2.76 -19.49 -2.23
N ALA A 92 -2.88 -20.80 -2.10
CA ALA A 92 -2.10 -21.62 -1.17
C ALA A 92 -1.16 -22.54 -1.94
N PHE A 93 0.07 -22.62 -1.47
CA PHE A 93 1.14 -23.42 -2.04
C PHE A 93 1.74 -24.34 -0.98
N LYS A 94 2.26 -25.49 -1.40
CA LYS A 94 2.99 -26.42 -0.56
C LYS A 94 4.47 -26.41 -0.93
N ASP A 95 5.34 -26.26 0.05
CA ASP A 95 6.79 -26.47 -0.15
C ASP A 95 7.19 -27.94 0.08
N SER A 96 8.46 -28.27 -0.21
CA SER A 96 9.00 -29.62 -0.03
C SER A 96 9.08 -30.09 1.44
N ASP A 97 8.93 -29.17 2.38
CA ASP A 97 8.91 -29.43 3.83
C ASP A 97 7.44 -29.60 4.34
N GLU A 98 6.47 -29.66 3.43
CA GLU A 98 5.02 -29.70 3.71
C GLU A 98 4.51 -28.47 4.48
N ASN A 99 5.21 -27.33 4.42
CA ASN A 99 4.67 -26.06 4.91
C ASN A 99 3.66 -25.51 3.91
N ILE A 100 2.62 -24.86 4.42
CA ILE A 100 1.62 -24.18 3.60
C ILE A 100 1.97 -22.70 3.52
N ILE A 101 2.10 -22.18 2.31
CA ILE A 101 2.36 -20.76 2.03
C ILE A 101 1.10 -20.17 1.42
N VAL A 102 0.52 -19.18 2.08
CA VAL A 102 -0.67 -18.47 1.61
C VAL A 102 -0.27 -17.09 1.13
N VAL A 103 -0.62 -16.80 -0.12
CA VAL A 103 -0.37 -15.51 -0.78
C VAL A 103 -1.69 -14.77 -0.87
N PHE A 104 -1.70 -13.51 -0.43
CA PHE A 104 -2.84 -12.60 -0.63
C PHE A 104 -2.49 -11.57 -1.70
N ARG A 105 -3.33 -11.46 -2.74
CA ARG A 105 -3.19 -10.38 -3.71
C ARG A 105 -3.49 -9.03 -3.04
N GLY A 106 -2.78 -8.00 -3.47
CA GLY A 106 -3.16 -6.62 -3.20
C GLY A 106 -4.35 -6.15 -4.03
N THR A 107 -4.55 -4.84 -4.06
CA THR A 107 -5.75 -4.21 -4.61
C THR A 107 -5.78 -4.20 -6.14
N THR A 108 -6.85 -4.72 -6.75
CA THR A 108 -7.12 -4.55 -8.19
C THR A 108 -8.58 -4.19 -8.49
N THR A 109 -9.49 -4.22 -7.52
CA THR A 109 -10.91 -3.93 -7.72
C THR A 109 -11.37 -2.73 -6.89
N ILE A 110 -12.48 -2.11 -7.30
CA ILE A 110 -13.08 -0.96 -6.59
C ILE A 110 -13.38 -1.32 -5.13
N LYS A 111 -13.93 -2.51 -4.87
CA LYS A 111 -14.21 -2.98 -3.49
C LYS A 111 -12.95 -3.18 -2.65
N GLU A 112 -11.82 -3.55 -3.26
CA GLU A 112 -10.53 -3.62 -2.56
C GLU A 112 -9.95 -2.23 -2.29
N TRP A 113 -10.25 -1.23 -3.13
CA TRP A 113 -9.94 0.16 -2.85
C TRP A 113 -10.78 0.70 -1.70
N ASP A 114 -12.07 0.39 -1.63
CA ASP A 114 -12.92 0.74 -0.47
C ASP A 114 -12.38 0.13 0.84
N ASP A 115 -11.94 -1.13 0.79
CA ASP A 115 -11.31 -1.85 1.92
C ASP A 115 -9.95 -1.23 2.35
N ASN A 116 -9.24 -0.56 1.44
CA ASN A 116 -8.05 0.21 1.78
C ASN A 116 -8.39 1.43 2.63
N GLY A 117 -9.51 2.11 2.33
CA GLY A 117 -10.00 3.25 3.10
C GLY A 117 -10.43 2.84 4.49
N GLN A 118 -11.26 1.79 4.59
CA GLN A 118 -11.69 1.22 5.87
C GLN A 118 -10.51 0.84 6.77
N GLY A 119 -9.41 0.33 6.19
CA GLY A 119 -8.20 -0.03 6.94
C GLY A 119 -7.56 1.13 7.73
N ALA A 120 -7.91 2.38 7.43
CA ALA A 120 -7.41 3.57 8.12
C ALA A 120 -8.16 3.91 9.42
N TYR A 121 -9.40 3.44 9.57
CA TYR A 121 -10.28 3.85 10.68
C TYR A 121 -11.09 2.70 11.31
N GLU A 122 -11.21 1.55 10.66
CA GLU A 122 -11.85 0.37 11.23
C GLU A 122 -10.83 -0.52 11.94
N TYR A 123 -11.30 -1.25 12.96
CA TYR A 123 -10.50 -2.26 13.64
C TYR A 123 -10.52 -3.62 12.93
N ASP A 124 -11.51 -3.90 12.08
CA ASP A 124 -11.61 -5.12 11.27
C ASP A 124 -12.30 -4.73 9.97
N THR A 125 -11.65 -4.91 8.82
CA THR A 125 -12.31 -4.75 7.52
C THR A 125 -12.93 -6.06 7.04
N GLU A 126 -13.90 -5.98 6.13
CA GLU A 126 -14.59 -7.17 5.61
C GLU A 126 -13.58 -8.15 4.98
N GLN A 127 -12.61 -7.66 4.22
CA GLN A 127 -11.64 -8.53 3.56
C GLN A 127 -10.54 -9.04 4.48
N GLN A 128 -10.21 -8.33 5.55
CA GLN A 128 -9.33 -8.86 6.60
C GLN A 128 -9.97 -10.09 7.26
N ILE A 129 -11.27 -10.02 7.57
CA ILE A 129 -12.02 -11.15 8.14
C ILE A 129 -12.07 -12.32 7.15
N TYR A 130 -12.27 -12.07 5.85
CA TYR A 130 -12.22 -13.14 4.84
C TYR A 130 -10.86 -13.82 4.77
N ALA A 131 -9.76 -13.04 4.75
CA ALA A 131 -8.41 -13.60 4.78
C ALA A 131 -8.18 -14.48 6.03
N LEU A 132 -8.67 -14.04 7.19
CA LEU A 132 -8.58 -14.82 8.44
C LEU A 132 -9.39 -16.12 8.38
N ASN A 133 -10.61 -16.06 7.83
CA ASN A 133 -11.44 -17.25 7.67
C ASN A 133 -10.79 -18.26 6.72
N TYR A 134 -10.22 -17.78 5.60
CA TYR A 134 -9.48 -18.62 4.66
C TYR A 134 -8.31 -19.34 5.35
N VAL A 135 -7.43 -18.60 6.04
CA VAL A 135 -6.29 -19.19 6.77
C VAL A 135 -6.74 -20.19 7.82
N ASN A 136 -7.80 -19.88 8.57
CA ASN A 136 -8.31 -20.78 9.60
C ASN A 136 -8.95 -22.05 9.03
N SER A 137 -9.45 -22.00 7.79
CA SER A 137 -10.07 -23.14 7.09
C SER A 137 -9.06 -24.18 6.61
N ILE A 138 -7.81 -23.78 6.41
CA ILE A 138 -6.73 -24.69 5.98
C ILE A 138 -6.42 -25.68 7.10
N ASP A 139 -6.34 -26.96 6.76
CA ASP A 139 -5.99 -28.04 7.68
C ASP A 139 -4.47 -28.14 7.88
N SER A 140 -3.89 -27.08 8.47
CA SER A 140 -2.48 -27.00 8.86
C SER A 140 -2.30 -25.99 9.99
N ASP A 141 -1.39 -26.28 10.91
CA ASP A 141 -0.96 -25.37 11.99
C ASP A 141 0.40 -24.71 11.69
N LYS A 142 0.94 -24.92 10.49
CA LYS A 142 2.23 -24.37 10.04
C LYS A 142 2.04 -23.57 8.75
N ILE A 143 1.38 -22.43 8.88
CA ILE A 143 1.08 -21.55 7.76
C ILE A 143 2.07 -20.38 7.73
N ILE A 144 2.70 -20.18 6.58
CA ILE A 144 3.39 -18.94 6.25
C ILE A 144 2.43 -18.10 5.41
N VAL A 145 2.35 -16.80 5.70
CA VAL A 145 1.53 -15.87 4.92
C VAL A 145 2.41 -14.80 4.28
N THR A 146 2.05 -14.38 3.07
CA THR A 146 2.70 -13.29 2.36
C THR A 146 1.69 -12.47 1.57
N GLY A 147 2.09 -11.28 1.16
CA GLY A 147 1.30 -10.46 0.27
C GLY A 147 1.90 -9.08 0.08
N HIS A 148 1.56 -8.51 -1.08
CA HIS A 148 1.98 -7.18 -1.48
C HIS A 148 0.88 -6.14 -1.21
N SER A 149 1.24 -4.91 -0.81
CA SER A 149 0.29 -3.80 -0.64
C SER A 149 -0.81 -4.13 0.38
N LYS A 150 -2.09 -4.11 0.00
CA LYS A 150 -3.20 -4.58 0.85
C LYS A 150 -3.12 -6.08 1.14
N GLY A 151 -2.50 -6.88 0.29
CA GLY A 151 -2.18 -8.28 0.55
C GLY A 151 -1.25 -8.44 1.76
N GLY A 152 -0.25 -7.56 1.88
CA GLY A 152 0.64 -7.52 3.03
C GLY A 152 -0.06 -7.14 4.32
N ASN A 153 -1.05 -6.25 4.25
CA ASN A 153 -1.93 -5.94 5.38
C ASN A 153 -2.78 -7.16 5.81
N LYS A 154 -3.34 -7.91 4.85
CA LYS A 154 -4.10 -9.16 5.13
C LYS A 154 -3.19 -10.23 5.75
N ALA A 155 -1.97 -10.39 5.23
CA ALA A 155 -0.95 -11.28 5.80
C ALA A 155 -0.62 -10.92 7.26
N GLN A 156 -0.35 -9.64 7.54
CA GLN A 156 -0.12 -9.16 8.90
C GLN A 156 -1.34 -9.39 9.82
N TYR A 157 -2.54 -9.06 9.33
CA TYR A 157 -3.79 -9.22 10.07
C TYR A 157 -4.02 -10.67 10.49
N THR A 158 -3.90 -11.60 9.54
CA THR A 158 -4.07 -13.04 9.82
C THR A 158 -3.02 -13.57 10.78
N THR A 159 -1.79 -13.04 10.73
CA THR A 159 -0.72 -13.38 11.68
C THR A 159 -1.01 -12.93 13.10
N VAL A 160 -1.57 -11.74 13.26
CA VAL A 160 -2.00 -11.24 14.58
C VAL A 160 -3.16 -12.07 15.13
N ARG A 161 -4.05 -12.56 14.26
CA ARG A 161 -5.35 -13.10 14.65
C ARG A 161 -5.46 -14.62 14.66
N SER A 162 -4.60 -15.33 13.92
CA SER A 162 -4.62 -16.79 13.83
C SER A 162 -3.38 -17.41 14.47
N PRO A 163 -3.52 -18.36 15.40
CA PRO A 163 -2.39 -19.07 15.98
C PRO A 163 -1.70 -20.02 14.98
N LYS A 164 -2.36 -20.36 13.87
CA LYS A 164 -1.84 -21.25 12.81
C LYS A 164 -0.72 -20.61 11.99
N VAL A 165 -0.63 -19.28 12.02
CA VAL A 165 0.39 -18.54 11.28
C VAL A 165 1.68 -18.47 12.10
N ILE A 166 2.75 -19.01 11.51
CA ILE A 166 4.07 -19.12 12.15
C ILE A 166 5.07 -18.09 11.62
N LYS A 167 4.84 -17.56 10.40
CA LYS A 167 5.68 -16.54 9.77
C LYS A 167 4.84 -15.70 8.80
N CYS A 168 5.15 -14.41 8.74
CA CYS A 168 4.59 -13.47 7.79
C CYS A 168 5.70 -12.67 7.14
N VAL A 169 5.66 -12.59 5.81
CA VAL A 169 6.49 -11.66 5.03
C VAL A 169 5.56 -10.69 4.34
N SER A 170 5.57 -9.43 4.76
CA SER A 170 4.69 -8.39 4.23
C SER A 170 5.48 -7.48 3.28
N ILE A 171 5.12 -7.48 2.00
CA ILE A 171 5.83 -6.72 0.96
C ILE A 171 5.13 -5.38 0.73
N ASN A 172 5.80 -4.25 0.99
CA ASN A 172 5.20 -2.89 0.89
C ASN A 172 3.80 -2.78 1.54
N GLY A 173 3.60 -3.49 2.66
CA GLY A 173 2.27 -3.69 3.23
C GLY A 173 1.73 -2.47 3.96
N GLN A 174 0.46 -2.14 3.72
CA GLN A 174 -0.25 -1.08 4.47
C GLN A 174 -0.32 -1.41 5.98
N GLY A 175 -0.09 -0.42 6.84
CA GLY A 175 -0.26 -0.53 8.30
C GLY A 175 -1.73 -0.55 8.75
N PHE A 176 -1.96 -0.31 10.04
CA PHE A 176 -3.27 -0.43 10.68
C PHE A 176 -3.75 0.85 11.38
N SER A 177 -5.06 1.03 11.42
CA SER A 177 -5.76 2.08 12.17
C SER A 177 -5.43 2.05 13.68
N ASN A 178 -5.64 3.17 14.37
CA ASN A 178 -5.46 3.21 15.83
C ASN A 178 -6.48 2.30 16.54
N GLU A 179 -7.66 2.15 15.96
CA GLU A 179 -8.75 1.31 16.41
C GLU A 179 -8.32 -0.17 16.41
N PHE A 180 -7.64 -0.64 15.36
CA PHE A 180 -7.03 -1.97 15.30
C PHE A 180 -5.94 -2.14 16.38
N ILE A 181 -5.00 -1.18 16.45
CA ILE A 181 -3.87 -1.24 17.41
C ILE A 181 -4.40 -1.35 18.84
N ASN A 182 -5.39 -0.54 19.19
CA ASN A 182 -5.97 -0.52 20.53
C ASN A 182 -6.73 -1.82 20.85
N LYS A 183 -7.51 -2.34 19.89
CA LYS A 183 -8.30 -3.57 20.08
C LYS A 183 -7.40 -4.80 20.23
N TYR A 184 -6.35 -4.91 19.41
CA TYR A 184 -5.53 -6.12 19.30
C TYR A 184 -4.14 -6.00 19.92
N LYS A 185 -3.86 -4.97 20.72
CA LYS A 185 -2.55 -4.71 21.36
C LYS A 185 -1.86 -5.97 21.89
N LYS A 186 -2.54 -6.78 22.71
CA LYS A 186 -1.97 -8.01 23.28
C LYS A 186 -1.61 -9.07 22.23
N LEU A 187 -2.44 -9.21 21.20
CA LEU A 187 -2.18 -10.16 20.12
C LEU A 187 -1.05 -9.68 19.23
N ILE A 188 -0.96 -8.38 18.98
CA ILE A 188 0.16 -7.75 18.27
C ILE A 188 1.46 -8.01 19.03
N ASP A 189 1.50 -7.68 20.33
CA ASP A 189 2.68 -7.90 21.16
C ASP A 189 3.14 -9.36 21.19
N GLY A 190 2.19 -10.31 21.18
CA GLY A 190 2.47 -11.75 21.16
C GLY A 190 2.86 -12.34 19.81
N ASN A 191 2.62 -11.63 18.69
CA ASN A 191 2.83 -12.18 17.34
C ASN A 191 3.74 -11.31 16.44
N LYS A 192 4.10 -10.09 16.83
CA LYS A 192 4.90 -9.17 16.00
C LYS A 192 6.23 -9.76 15.54
N GLU A 193 6.89 -10.58 16.35
CA GLU A 193 8.16 -11.24 16.00
C GLU A 193 8.02 -12.26 14.86
N LYS A 194 6.79 -12.66 14.52
CA LYS A 194 6.51 -13.50 13.35
C LYS A 194 6.42 -12.69 12.06
N ILE A 195 6.33 -11.36 12.16
CA ILE A 195 6.02 -10.45 11.06
C ILE A 195 7.27 -9.70 10.64
N ILE A 196 7.70 -9.98 9.41
CA ILE A 196 8.80 -9.31 8.72
C ILE A 196 8.20 -8.41 7.64
N ALA A 197 8.46 -7.10 7.70
CA ALA A 197 8.07 -6.17 6.65
C ALA A 197 9.26 -5.90 5.72
N VAL A 198 9.11 -6.14 4.43
CA VAL A 198 10.12 -5.85 3.40
C VAL A 198 9.58 -4.74 2.51
N ASN A 199 10.23 -3.57 2.55
CA ASN A 199 9.69 -2.36 1.96
C ASN A 199 10.67 -1.69 1.00
N SER A 200 10.18 -1.16 -0.11
CA SER A 200 10.94 -0.25 -0.96
C SER A 200 11.26 1.04 -0.21
N LYS A 201 12.49 1.55 -0.32
CA LYS A 201 12.95 2.79 0.34
C LYS A 201 11.99 3.97 0.19
N TYR A 202 11.41 4.10 -1.01
CA TYR A 202 10.60 5.22 -1.46
C TYR A 202 9.13 4.87 -1.68
N ASP A 203 8.68 3.72 -1.18
CA ASP A 203 7.27 3.38 -1.28
C ASP A 203 6.41 4.28 -0.36
N TYR A 204 5.26 4.69 -0.88
CA TYR A 204 4.31 5.60 -0.25
C TYR A 204 3.16 4.88 0.46
N VAL A 205 3.09 3.54 0.38
CA VAL A 205 2.03 2.74 0.99
C VAL A 205 2.46 2.10 2.30
N ASN A 206 3.64 1.47 2.36
CA ASN A 206 4.19 0.85 3.59
C ASN A 206 4.30 1.85 4.73
N CYS A 207 4.46 3.12 4.37
CA CYS A 207 4.59 4.17 5.35
C CYS A 207 3.23 4.50 5.97
N LEU A 208 2.08 4.14 5.40
CA LEU A 208 0.77 4.54 5.90
C LEU A 208 0.38 3.79 7.19
N PHE A 209 -0.08 4.57 8.17
CA PHE A 209 -0.65 4.12 9.45
C PHE A 209 0.36 3.42 10.37
N ASN A 210 -0.14 2.61 11.32
CA ASN A 210 0.69 1.99 12.35
C ASN A 210 1.21 0.63 11.88
N SER A 211 2.54 0.47 11.88
CA SER A 211 3.16 -0.84 11.66
C SER A 211 2.96 -1.75 12.87
N VAL A 212 2.81 -3.05 12.61
CA VAL A 212 2.76 -4.11 13.63
C VAL A 212 3.88 -5.13 13.47
N ALA A 213 4.80 -4.90 12.53
CA ALA A 213 5.93 -5.79 12.27
C ALA A 213 6.98 -5.70 13.38
N GLY A 214 7.51 -6.85 13.80
CA GLY A 214 8.64 -6.94 14.73
C GLY A 214 9.97 -6.67 14.04
N GLU A 215 10.08 -7.04 12.77
CA GLU A 215 11.25 -6.83 11.92
C GLU A 215 10.88 -6.02 10.67
N THR A 216 11.75 -5.10 10.24
CA THR A 216 11.50 -4.26 9.07
C THR A 216 12.78 -4.01 8.30
N HIS A 217 12.76 -4.35 7.01
CA HIS A 217 13.82 -4.10 6.04
C HIS A 217 13.38 -3.04 5.05
N TYR A 218 14.31 -2.14 4.70
CA TYR A 218 14.12 -1.20 3.60
C TYR A 218 15.12 -1.52 2.50
N ILE A 219 14.64 -1.64 1.27
CA ILE A 219 15.43 -2.10 0.12
C ILE A 219 15.63 -0.95 -0.85
N LYS A 220 16.85 -0.82 -1.38
CA LYS A 220 17.15 0.17 -2.42
C LYS A 220 16.30 -0.08 -3.66
N THR A 221 15.99 0.99 -4.38
CA THR A 221 15.22 0.93 -5.63
C THR A 221 15.99 1.60 -6.76
N SER A 222 15.71 1.23 -8.00
CA SER A 222 16.10 2.04 -9.15
C SER A 222 15.32 3.37 -9.16
N PHE A 223 15.90 4.42 -9.74
CA PHE A 223 15.20 5.69 -9.93
C PHE A 223 13.98 5.50 -10.82
N GLN A 224 12.84 6.04 -10.39
CA GLN A 224 11.60 6.06 -11.16
C GLN A 224 11.20 7.49 -11.47
N PHE A 225 10.86 7.73 -12.73
CA PHE A 225 10.27 9.00 -13.15
C PHE A 225 8.85 9.18 -12.60
N ASN A 226 8.08 8.09 -12.52
CA ASN A 226 6.74 8.10 -11.92
C ASN A 226 6.81 7.65 -10.45
N PRO A 227 6.49 8.55 -9.48
CA PRO A 227 6.39 8.22 -8.05
C PRO A 227 5.59 6.97 -7.71
N LEU A 228 4.53 6.69 -8.47
CA LEU A 228 3.65 5.55 -8.19
C LEU A 228 4.37 4.21 -8.38
N PHE A 229 5.46 4.18 -9.16
CA PHE A 229 6.21 2.95 -9.46
C PHE A 229 7.11 2.50 -8.32
N TYR A 230 7.38 3.35 -7.33
CA TYR A 230 8.09 2.91 -6.12
C TYR A 230 7.29 1.91 -5.29
N HIS A 231 5.97 1.81 -5.53
CA HIS A 231 5.11 0.80 -4.90
C HIS A 231 5.10 -0.56 -5.62
N LYS A 232 5.73 -0.72 -6.80
CA LYS A 232 5.86 -2.07 -7.39
C LYS A 232 6.71 -2.95 -6.46
N GLY A 233 6.34 -4.20 -6.21
CA GLY A 233 7.15 -5.11 -5.40
C GLY A 233 8.47 -5.44 -6.10
N SER A 234 8.38 -5.75 -7.39
CA SER A 234 9.51 -6.07 -8.28
C SER A 234 10.62 -5.01 -8.36
N ILE A 235 10.36 -3.74 -7.97
CA ILE A 235 11.41 -2.70 -7.98
C ILE A 235 12.55 -2.97 -6.98
N MET A 236 12.26 -3.77 -5.94
CA MET A 236 13.23 -4.21 -4.94
C MET A 236 14.17 -5.30 -5.48
N LEU A 237 13.91 -5.83 -6.68
CA LEU A 237 14.72 -6.86 -7.31
C LEU A 237 15.66 -6.26 -8.35
N ASP A 238 16.85 -6.85 -8.47
CA ASP A 238 17.77 -6.59 -9.58
C ASP A 238 17.32 -7.29 -10.87
N TYR A 239 18.17 -7.25 -11.91
CA TYR A 239 17.82 -7.82 -13.20
C TYR A 239 17.74 -9.36 -13.16
N ASP A 240 18.48 -9.99 -12.25
CA ASP A 240 18.52 -11.45 -12.08
C ASP A 240 17.48 -11.93 -11.06
N GLY A 241 16.64 -11.02 -10.54
CA GLY A 241 15.58 -11.31 -9.58
C GLY A 241 16.08 -11.44 -8.15
N ASN A 242 17.31 -11.01 -7.84
CA ASN A 242 17.83 -11.01 -6.47
C ASN A 242 17.42 -9.73 -5.75
N LEU A 243 17.26 -9.81 -4.43
CA LEU A 243 16.96 -8.64 -3.62
C LEU A 243 18.12 -7.64 -3.72
N ARG A 244 17.79 -6.38 -4.01
CA ARG A 244 18.76 -5.28 -3.96
C ARG A 244 19.26 -5.06 -2.53
N ASP A 245 20.34 -4.28 -2.40
CA ASP A 245 20.90 -3.97 -1.09
C ASP A 245 19.87 -3.36 -0.14
N GLU A 246 20.01 -3.71 1.13
CA GLU A 246 19.31 -3.06 2.23
C GLU A 246 19.79 -1.61 2.40
N THR A 247 18.89 -0.76 2.90
CA THR A 247 19.07 0.67 3.16
C THR A 247 18.28 1.07 4.40
N SER A 248 18.41 2.33 4.80
CA SER A 248 17.47 2.96 5.74
C SER A 248 16.21 3.46 5.04
N ARG A 249 15.12 3.62 5.81
CA ARG A 249 13.88 4.28 5.39
C ARG A 249 14.16 5.70 4.91
N SER A 250 13.45 6.13 3.86
CA SER A 250 13.47 7.54 3.44
C SER A 250 13.05 8.48 4.58
N ILE A 251 13.86 9.52 4.80
CA ILE A 251 13.59 10.55 5.81
C ILE A 251 12.30 11.29 5.47
N PHE A 252 12.11 11.65 4.20
CA PHE A 252 10.90 12.34 3.74
C PHE A 252 9.66 11.46 3.86
N ALA A 253 9.74 10.18 3.45
CA ALA A 253 8.63 9.25 3.61
C ALA A 253 8.21 9.09 5.08
N LYS A 254 9.18 9.11 6.02
CA LYS A 254 8.88 9.10 7.46
C LYS A 254 8.16 10.38 7.90
N ILE A 255 8.66 11.56 7.54
CA ILE A 255 8.05 12.84 7.93
C ILE A 255 6.63 12.98 7.36
N ILE A 256 6.43 12.57 6.10
CA ILE A 256 5.12 12.60 5.43
C ILE A 256 4.14 11.63 6.10
N ASN A 257 4.58 10.42 6.46
CA ASN A 257 3.73 9.51 7.21
C ASN A 257 3.31 10.09 8.57
N ASP A 258 4.27 10.57 9.36
CA ASP A 258 3.98 11.14 10.68
C ASP A 258 2.92 12.26 10.58
N PHE A 259 3.03 13.08 9.53
CA PHE A 259 2.06 14.13 9.23
C PHE A 259 0.69 13.57 8.86
N SER A 260 0.60 12.66 7.88
CA SER A 260 -0.66 12.08 7.43
C SER A 260 -1.39 11.33 8.55
N THR A 261 -0.66 10.50 9.30
CA THR A 261 -1.22 9.72 10.42
C THR A 261 -1.70 10.65 11.55
N SER A 262 -0.91 11.66 11.90
CA SER A 262 -1.31 12.68 12.87
C SER A 262 -2.56 13.40 12.40
N LEU A 263 -2.61 13.82 11.13
CA LEU A 263 -3.75 14.58 10.61
C LEU A 263 -5.04 13.78 10.63
N VAL A 264 -5.02 12.52 10.17
CA VAL A 264 -6.20 11.65 10.12
C VAL A 264 -6.68 11.26 11.53
N SER A 265 -5.76 11.03 12.47
CA SER A 265 -6.11 10.55 13.83
C SER A 265 -6.92 11.55 14.67
N ASP A 266 -6.77 12.85 14.41
CA ASP A 266 -7.47 13.91 15.16
C ASP A 266 -8.85 14.25 14.61
N LEU A 267 -9.24 13.66 13.47
CA LEU A 267 -10.54 13.94 12.87
C LEU A 267 -11.65 13.20 13.64
N PRO A 268 -12.81 13.85 13.84
CA PRO A 268 -14.03 13.14 14.21
C PRO A 268 -14.33 11.98 13.24
N ASP A 269 -14.92 10.90 13.71
CA ASP A 269 -15.03 9.65 12.93
C ASP A 269 -15.79 9.80 11.60
N ASP A 270 -16.81 10.66 11.56
CA ASP A 270 -17.56 10.98 10.35
C ASP A 270 -16.69 11.75 9.33
N LEU A 271 -15.88 12.71 9.79
CA LEU A 271 -14.92 13.42 8.94
C LEU A 271 -13.75 12.53 8.53
N LYS A 272 -13.28 11.66 9.43
CA LYS A 272 -12.18 10.72 9.20
C LYS A 272 -12.52 9.79 8.05
N SER A 273 -13.65 9.10 8.13
CA SER A 273 -14.14 8.18 7.10
C SER A 273 -14.31 8.88 5.74
N ILE A 274 -15.05 10.00 5.69
CA ILE A 274 -15.27 10.75 4.44
C ILE A 274 -13.94 11.25 3.82
N THR A 275 -13.02 11.75 4.64
CA THR A 275 -11.72 12.26 4.19
C THR A 275 -10.87 11.13 3.62
N VAL A 276 -10.75 10.01 4.33
CA VAL A 276 -9.95 8.87 3.89
C VAL A 276 -10.57 8.26 2.63
N ASP A 277 -11.85 7.94 2.65
CA ASP A 277 -12.52 7.29 1.52
C ASP A 277 -12.49 8.18 0.27
N GLY A 278 -12.65 9.49 0.44
CA GLY A 278 -12.52 10.46 -0.66
C GLY A 278 -11.11 10.52 -1.25
N LEU A 279 -10.07 10.49 -0.42
CA LEU A 279 -8.67 10.43 -0.88
C LEU A 279 -8.40 9.13 -1.66
N ILE A 280 -8.79 8.00 -1.06
CA ILE A 280 -8.58 6.66 -1.61
C ILE A 280 -9.31 6.50 -2.94
N SER A 281 -10.57 6.93 -3.03
CA SER A 281 -11.36 6.93 -4.27
C SER A 281 -10.75 7.84 -5.36
N GLY A 282 -10.08 8.92 -4.98
CA GLY A 282 -9.38 9.76 -5.95
C GLY A 282 -8.10 9.13 -6.51
N ILE A 283 -7.34 8.42 -5.66
CA ILE A 283 -6.18 7.63 -6.09
C ILE A 283 -6.64 6.48 -6.99
N GLU A 284 -7.69 5.76 -6.57
CA GLU A 284 -8.40 4.75 -7.36
C GLU A 284 -8.80 5.29 -8.73
N ALA A 285 -9.42 6.47 -8.81
CA ALA A 285 -9.78 7.10 -10.07
C ALA A 285 -8.57 7.44 -10.96
N VAL A 286 -7.44 7.89 -10.39
CA VAL A 286 -6.20 8.15 -11.15
C VAL A 286 -5.67 6.86 -11.76
N LEU A 287 -5.62 5.78 -10.97
CA LEU A 287 -5.09 4.48 -11.38
C LEU A 287 -6.06 3.77 -12.36
N CYS A 288 -7.29 3.48 -11.92
CA CYS A 288 -8.30 2.75 -12.68
C CYS A 288 -8.67 3.40 -14.00
N LYS A 289 -8.78 4.74 -14.03
CA LYS A 289 -9.27 5.48 -15.21
C LYS A 289 -8.13 6.10 -16.02
N LYS A 290 -6.87 5.77 -15.70
CA LYS A 290 -5.65 6.30 -16.33
C LYS A 290 -5.69 7.84 -16.47
N GLN A 291 -6.22 8.51 -15.44
CA GLN A 291 -6.30 9.96 -15.45
C GLN A 291 -4.93 10.55 -15.11
N SER A 292 -4.63 11.73 -15.68
CA SER A 292 -3.39 12.43 -15.36
C SER A 292 -3.35 12.77 -13.86
N SER A 293 -2.28 12.34 -13.18
CA SER A 293 -2.00 12.63 -11.78
C SER A 293 -1.92 14.13 -11.49
N ASP A 294 -1.58 14.96 -12.49
CA ASP A 294 -1.54 16.42 -12.38
C ASP A 294 -2.90 17.06 -12.03
N ARG A 295 -4.00 16.28 -12.18
CA ARG A 295 -5.36 16.72 -11.85
C ARG A 295 -5.93 16.07 -10.60
N ILE A 296 -5.14 15.33 -9.83
CA ILE A 296 -5.60 14.51 -8.69
C ILE A 296 -6.48 15.29 -7.70
N ILE A 297 -6.13 16.54 -7.36
CA ILE A 297 -6.93 17.39 -6.47
C ILE A 297 -8.34 17.66 -7.04
N LYS A 298 -8.44 17.92 -8.35
CA LYS A 298 -9.74 18.17 -9.01
C LYS A 298 -10.58 16.90 -9.03
N ILE A 299 -9.95 15.76 -9.30
CA ILE A 299 -10.59 14.43 -9.33
C ILE A 299 -11.17 14.12 -7.94
N ILE A 300 -10.35 14.23 -6.89
CA ILE A 300 -10.80 14.00 -5.52
C ILE A 300 -11.95 14.97 -5.15
N GLY A 301 -11.84 16.24 -5.52
CA GLY A 301 -12.91 17.21 -5.29
C GLY A 301 -14.24 16.80 -5.93
N SER A 302 -14.23 16.28 -7.17
CA SER A 302 -15.44 15.76 -7.82
C SER A 302 -16.02 14.54 -7.10
N VAL A 303 -15.16 13.62 -6.64
CA VAL A 303 -15.58 12.44 -5.88
C VAL A 303 -16.23 12.83 -4.56
N LEU A 304 -15.59 13.70 -3.79
CA LEU A 304 -16.15 14.21 -2.53
C LEU A 304 -17.49 14.92 -2.74
N ILE A 305 -17.67 15.68 -3.83
CA ILE A 305 -18.96 16.27 -4.16
C ILE A 305 -20.00 15.15 -4.28
N MET A 306 -19.73 14.11 -5.07
CA MET A 306 -20.67 12.98 -5.25
C MET A 306 -21.01 12.29 -3.91
N MET A 307 -20.02 12.01 -3.06
CA MET A 307 -20.23 11.38 -1.75
C MET A 307 -21.08 12.24 -0.80
N THR A 308 -20.87 13.56 -0.81
CA THR A 308 -21.54 14.50 0.09
C THR A 308 -22.88 15.01 -0.44
N TYR A 309 -23.22 14.76 -1.73
CA TYR A 309 -24.45 15.23 -2.37
C TYR A 309 -25.68 14.33 -2.12
N GLY A 310 -25.52 13.19 -1.44
CA GLY A 310 -26.53 12.13 -1.30
C GLY A 310 -27.88 12.49 -0.68
N LYS A 311 -28.05 13.65 -0.01
CA LYS A 311 -29.38 14.26 0.30
C LYS A 311 -29.21 15.64 0.96
N TYR A 312 -29.44 16.71 0.17
CA TYR A 312 -29.69 18.09 0.59
C TYR A 312 -28.75 18.70 1.65
N PHE A 313 -27.67 19.34 1.20
CA PHE A 313 -26.99 20.52 1.77
C PHE A 313 -26.62 20.58 3.28
N LYS A 314 -26.88 19.53 4.07
CA LYS A 314 -26.49 19.41 5.48
C LYS A 314 -25.01 19.03 5.68
N ILE A 315 -24.28 18.75 4.59
CA ILE A 315 -22.90 18.25 4.58
C ILE A 315 -21.92 19.29 4.00
N LYS A 316 -22.35 20.55 3.76
CA LYS A 316 -21.49 21.58 3.14
C LYS A 316 -20.22 21.85 3.95
N GLU A 317 -20.35 21.97 5.27
CA GLU A 317 -19.23 22.16 6.19
C GLU A 317 -18.32 20.93 6.20
N THR A 318 -18.90 19.73 6.32
CA THR A 318 -18.18 18.45 6.27
C THR A 318 -17.40 18.28 4.96
N PHE A 319 -18.00 18.64 3.81
CA PHE A 319 -17.33 18.65 2.51
C PHE A 319 -16.17 19.64 2.51
N ALA A 320 -16.39 20.89 2.93
CA ALA A 320 -15.38 21.94 2.91
C ALA A 320 -14.15 21.56 3.77
N LEU A 321 -14.41 21.03 4.97
CA LEU A 321 -13.38 20.55 5.89
C LEU A 321 -12.64 19.32 5.32
N SER A 322 -13.37 18.30 4.86
CA SER A 322 -12.76 17.09 4.29
C SER A 322 -11.92 17.39 3.05
N TYR A 323 -12.44 18.24 2.15
CA TYR A 323 -11.73 18.64 0.94
C TYR A 323 -10.44 19.38 1.23
N MET A 324 -10.44 20.25 2.24
CA MET A 324 -9.23 20.94 2.68
C MET A 324 -8.21 19.99 3.32
N VAL A 325 -8.65 19.12 4.23
CA VAL A 325 -7.78 18.12 4.86
C VAL A 325 -7.11 17.26 3.78
N ILE A 326 -7.89 16.81 2.79
CA ILE A 326 -7.37 16.10 1.62
C ILE A 326 -6.34 16.92 0.85
N GLN A 327 -6.59 18.21 0.60
CA GLN A 327 -5.61 19.06 -0.09
C GLN A 327 -4.27 19.09 0.64
N PHE A 328 -4.29 19.12 1.98
CA PHE A 328 -3.08 19.03 2.78
C PHE A 328 -2.42 17.63 2.72
N LEU A 329 -3.21 16.55 2.76
CA LEU A 329 -2.69 15.17 2.63
C LEU A 329 -2.05 14.91 1.25
N VAL A 330 -2.61 15.48 0.19
CA VAL A 330 -2.12 15.32 -1.19
C VAL A 330 -0.90 16.20 -1.46
N LEU A 331 -0.75 17.33 -0.76
CA LEU A 331 0.29 18.31 -1.06
C LEU A 331 1.71 17.72 -1.08
N PRO A 332 2.15 16.89 -0.11
CA PRO A 332 3.48 16.27 -0.16
C PRO A 332 3.65 15.29 -1.32
N LEU A 333 2.58 14.59 -1.72
CA LEU A 333 2.61 13.64 -2.85
C LEU A 333 2.87 14.35 -4.17
N LEU A 334 2.44 15.60 -4.33
CA LEU A 334 2.73 16.42 -5.51
C LEU A 334 4.23 16.70 -5.71
N PHE A 335 5.01 16.62 -4.63
CA PHE A 335 6.46 16.86 -4.63
C PHE A 335 7.26 15.57 -4.37
N TRP A 336 6.64 14.38 -4.44
CA TRP A 336 7.30 13.12 -4.08
C TRP A 336 8.58 12.86 -4.88
N ALA A 337 8.53 13.02 -6.21
CA ALA A 337 9.71 12.87 -7.07
C ALA A 337 10.83 13.85 -6.69
N ASP A 338 10.45 15.09 -6.35
CA ASP A 338 11.42 16.11 -5.96
C ASP A 338 12.07 15.78 -4.61
N PHE A 339 11.30 15.28 -3.63
CA PHE A 339 11.86 14.82 -2.35
C PHE A 339 12.83 13.65 -2.51
N ILE A 340 12.53 12.71 -3.40
CA ILE A 340 13.45 11.62 -3.73
C ILE A 340 14.73 12.17 -4.33
N ASN A 341 14.62 13.08 -5.30
CA ASN A 341 15.77 13.71 -5.92
C ASN A 341 16.63 14.44 -4.88
N VAL A 342 16.02 15.17 -3.96
CA VAL A 342 16.71 15.82 -2.85
C VAL A 342 17.44 14.81 -1.97
N GLU A 343 16.81 13.69 -1.61
CA GLU A 343 17.42 12.68 -0.75
C GLU A 343 18.60 11.95 -1.42
N GLU A 344 18.48 11.62 -2.71
CA GLU A 344 19.53 10.96 -3.48
C GLU A 344 20.71 11.91 -3.80
N THR A 345 20.43 13.17 -4.14
CA THR A 345 21.46 14.14 -4.52
C THR A 345 21.99 15.00 -3.37
N LYS A 346 21.30 14.98 -2.22
CA LYS A 346 21.54 15.87 -1.08
C LYS A 346 21.47 17.35 -1.45
N ASN A 347 20.67 17.70 -2.45
CA ASN A 347 20.57 19.06 -2.97
C ASN A 347 19.70 19.96 -2.06
N LYS A 348 20.36 20.73 -1.19
CA LYS A 348 19.72 21.62 -0.22
C LYS A 348 18.98 22.80 -0.85
N GLU A 349 19.47 23.32 -1.98
CA GLU A 349 18.79 24.42 -2.69
C GLU A 349 17.49 23.95 -3.33
N LEU A 350 17.51 22.76 -3.94
CA LEU A 350 16.28 22.14 -4.47
C LEU A 350 15.25 21.93 -3.36
N LEU A 351 15.68 21.45 -2.18
CA LEU A 351 14.80 21.31 -1.02
C LEU A 351 14.18 22.65 -0.63
N LYS A 352 14.98 23.70 -0.50
CA LYS A 352 14.49 25.04 -0.17
C LYS A 352 13.45 25.54 -1.18
N ASP A 353 13.67 25.31 -2.47
CA ASP A 353 12.73 25.67 -3.52
C ASP A 353 11.40 24.90 -3.44
N ILE A 354 11.46 23.59 -3.13
CA ILE A 354 10.26 22.76 -2.91
C ILE A 354 9.46 23.30 -1.72
N LEU A 355 10.12 23.55 -0.58
CA LEU A 355 9.44 24.02 0.64
C LEU A 355 8.78 25.38 0.41
N ASN A 356 9.46 26.31 -0.26
CA ASN A 356 8.87 27.60 -0.66
C ASN A 356 7.62 27.45 -1.54
N LYS A 357 7.59 26.45 -2.44
CA LYS A 357 6.41 26.17 -3.28
C LYS A 357 5.28 25.56 -2.46
N MET A 358 5.60 24.63 -1.56
CA MET A 358 4.63 24.01 -0.66
C MET A 358 3.98 25.04 0.27
N ASP A 359 4.76 25.95 0.87
CA ASP A 359 4.24 27.02 1.71
C ASP A 359 3.26 27.94 0.97
N LYS A 360 3.58 28.32 -0.27
CA LYS A 360 2.69 29.12 -1.12
C LYS A 360 1.39 28.37 -1.42
N ALA A 361 1.47 27.08 -1.74
CA ALA A 361 0.30 26.25 -2.01
C ALA A 361 -0.57 26.11 -0.75
N ALA A 362 0.03 25.83 0.40
CA ALA A 362 -0.66 25.76 1.68
C ALA A 362 -1.33 27.09 2.04
N MET A 363 -0.62 28.22 1.95
CA MET A 363 -1.21 29.54 2.19
C MET A 363 -2.40 29.84 1.28
N THR A 364 -2.39 29.34 0.04
CA THR A 364 -3.53 29.45 -0.87
C THR A 364 -4.74 28.67 -0.35
N ILE A 365 -4.53 27.46 0.17
CA ILE A 365 -5.58 26.62 0.79
C ILE A 365 -6.13 27.33 2.04
N ILE A 366 -5.24 27.80 2.92
CA ILE A 366 -5.56 28.51 4.17
C ILE A 366 -6.38 29.78 3.89
N ASN A 367 -5.95 30.59 2.92
CA ASN A 367 -6.63 31.85 2.61
C ASN A 367 -8.04 31.62 2.04
N LYS A 368 -8.25 30.58 1.24
CA LYS A 368 -9.59 30.20 0.77
C LYS A 368 -10.51 29.85 1.94
N LEU A 369 -9.99 29.15 2.95
CA LEU A 369 -10.77 28.80 4.14
C LEU A 369 -11.10 30.02 5.00
N LYS A 370 -10.17 30.96 5.19
CA LYS A 370 -10.42 32.20 5.95
C LYS A 370 -11.61 32.99 5.42
N LEU A 371 -11.97 32.80 4.16
CA LEU A 371 -13.12 33.44 3.51
C LEU A 371 -14.44 32.68 3.72
N THR A 372 -14.45 31.54 4.41
CA THR A 372 -15.66 30.77 4.74
C THR A 372 -15.95 30.77 6.24
N GLU A 373 -17.19 30.42 6.61
CA GLU A 373 -17.64 30.30 8.01
C GLU A 373 -16.84 29.22 8.78
N ASP A 374 -16.26 28.26 8.06
CA ASP A 374 -15.49 27.13 8.60
C ASP A 374 -14.11 27.52 9.19
N SER A 375 -13.64 28.74 8.95
CA SER A 375 -12.38 29.25 9.51
C SER A 375 -12.36 29.34 11.04
N LYS A 376 -13.55 29.37 11.67
CA LYS A 376 -13.70 29.36 13.13
C LYS A 376 -13.75 27.94 13.72
N ASN A 377 -13.85 26.90 12.89
CA ASN A 377 -13.92 25.51 13.33
C ASN A 377 -12.60 25.10 14.03
N PRO A 378 -12.65 24.43 15.20
CA PRO A 378 -11.44 23.94 15.89
C PRO A 378 -10.54 23.04 15.03
N ILE A 379 -11.12 22.24 14.14
CA ILE A 379 -10.42 21.33 13.23
C ILE A 379 -9.53 22.13 12.28
N SER A 380 -10.08 23.22 11.72
CA SER A 380 -9.35 24.15 10.85
C SER A 380 -8.11 24.73 11.53
N LYS A 381 -8.20 25.10 12.81
CA LYS A 381 -7.07 25.63 13.59
C LYS A 381 -6.02 24.55 13.87
N ASN A 382 -6.46 23.35 14.23
CA ASN A 382 -5.55 22.22 14.51
C ASN A 382 -4.76 21.83 13.25
N LEU A 383 -5.43 21.77 12.10
CA LEU A 383 -4.82 21.46 10.81
C LEU A 383 -3.65 22.40 10.47
N TYR A 384 -3.79 23.70 10.70
CA TYR A 384 -2.72 24.67 10.46
C TYR A 384 -1.51 24.42 11.34
N GLY A 385 -1.72 24.21 12.65
CA GLY A 385 -0.61 23.90 13.56
C GLY A 385 0.13 22.62 13.19
N LYS A 386 -0.59 21.58 12.75
CA LYS A 386 0.02 20.33 12.27
C LYS A 386 0.82 20.53 10.99
N PHE A 387 0.32 21.36 10.07
CA PHE A 387 1.03 21.68 8.85
C PHE A 387 2.32 22.47 9.12
N ASP A 388 2.27 23.46 10.01
CA ASP A 388 3.46 24.21 10.41
C ASP A 388 4.52 23.29 11.05
N ILE A 389 4.10 22.35 11.90
CA ILE A 389 5.01 21.33 12.47
C ILE A 389 5.62 20.46 11.37
N PHE A 390 4.82 20.05 10.38
CA PHE A 390 5.29 19.26 9.24
C PHE A 390 6.31 20.01 8.40
N ILE A 391 6.05 21.26 8.03
CA ILE A 391 7.01 22.11 7.29
C ILE A 391 8.29 22.31 8.09
N ASN A 392 8.20 22.57 9.39
CA ASN A 392 9.37 22.70 10.26
C ASN A 392 10.21 21.41 10.32
N LYS A 393 9.57 20.24 10.36
CA LYS A 393 10.27 18.95 10.26
C LYS A 393 10.99 18.78 8.92
N LEU A 394 10.36 19.17 7.82
CA LEU A 394 10.99 19.14 6.49
C LEU A 394 12.18 20.11 6.39
N HIS A 395 12.08 21.29 7.00
CA HIS A 395 13.22 22.20 7.14
C HIS A 395 14.35 21.58 7.96
N GLY A 396 14.04 20.93 9.09
CA GLY A 396 15.04 20.23 9.91
C GLY A 396 15.71 19.06 9.17
N ALA A 397 15.02 18.43 8.21
CA ALA A 397 15.61 17.39 7.38
C ALA A 397 16.80 17.89 6.54
N VAL A 398 16.83 19.19 6.20
CA VAL A 398 17.95 19.85 5.49
C VAL A 398 19.26 19.75 6.28
N GLU A 399 19.19 19.78 7.61
CA GLU A 399 20.37 19.71 8.48
C GLU A 399 20.93 18.28 8.57
N SER A 400 20.06 17.29 8.40
CA SER A 400 20.40 15.86 8.44
C SER A 400 20.80 15.23 7.10
N LEU A 401 20.56 15.93 5.99
CA LEU A 401 20.99 15.56 4.62
C LEU A 401 22.40 16.08 4.33
#